data_AF-A0A7Y0X3W1-F1
#
_entry.id   AF-A0A7Y0X3W1-F1
#
_cell.length_a   1.000
_cell.length_b   1.000
_cell.length_c   1.000
_cell.angle_alpha   90.00
_cell.angle_beta   90.00
_cell.angle_gamma   90.00
#
_symmetry.space_group_name_H-M   'P 1'
#
loop_
_entity.id
_entity.type
_entity.pdbx_description
1 polymer ?
#
loop_
_entity_poly.entity_id
_entity_poly.type
_entity_poly.pdbx_seq_one_letter_code
_entity_poly.pdbx_strand_id
1 'polypeptide(L)'
;VVWMGETPMRTHKEYTFKFATKSCFGKVSAIEHKVDVNTLKQHAENAETLELNEIALAEVLLTDKVAVDEYTSLPQTGAFIIIDRHSNVTVG
;
A
#
# COMPACT_ATOMS: atom_id res chain seq x y z
N VAL A 1 3.27 2.80 2.56
CA VAL A 1 2.81 2.61 1.17
C VAL A 1 3.19 3.85 0.37
N VAL A 2 3.70 3.68 -0.85
CA VAL A 2 3.97 4.77 -1.79
C VAL A 2 3.04 4.58 -2.98
N TRP A 3 2.19 5.56 -3.29
CA TRP A 3 1.23 5.41 -4.38
C TRP A 3 1.77 5.98 -5.69
N MET A 4 1.66 5.17 -6.74
CA MET A 4 2.19 5.45 -8.07
C MET A 4 1.10 5.40 -9.16
N GLY A 5 -0.17 5.13 -8.81
CA GLY A 5 -1.28 5.11 -9.75
C GLY A 5 -1.84 6.51 -10.02
N GLU A 6 -2.16 6.80 -11.29
CA GLU A 6 -2.86 8.06 -11.66
C GLU A 6 -4.27 8.14 -11.05
N THR A 7 -4.94 6.99 -10.93
CA THR A 7 -6.21 6.91 -10.21
C THR A 7 -5.92 6.89 -8.71
N PRO A 8 -6.57 7.74 -7.90
CA PRO A 8 -6.34 7.76 -6.47
C PRO A 8 -6.69 6.41 -5.85
N MET A 9 -5.82 5.94 -4.95
CA MET A 9 -6.15 4.83 -4.07
C MET A 9 -7.31 5.26 -3.19
N ARG A 10 -8.30 4.37 -2.99
CA ARG A 10 -9.36 4.54 -2.00
C ARG A 10 -9.28 3.42 -0.99
N THR A 11 -9.45 3.75 0.29
CA THR A 11 -9.60 2.74 1.35
C THR A 11 -10.74 1.79 1.01
N HIS A 12 -10.60 0.55 1.45
CA HIS A 12 -11.50 -0.56 1.20
C HIS A 12 -11.68 -1.03 -0.26
N LYS A 13 -11.07 -0.35 -1.25
CA LYS A 13 -10.95 -0.92 -2.61
C LYS A 13 -10.01 -2.12 -2.59
N GLU A 14 -10.39 -3.16 -3.30
CA GLU A 14 -9.63 -4.41 -3.36
C GLU A 14 -8.55 -4.36 -4.44
N TYR A 15 -7.36 -4.85 -4.10
CA TYR A 15 -6.18 -4.93 -4.94
C TYR A 15 -5.55 -6.32 -4.84
N THR A 16 -4.64 -6.62 -5.78
CA THR A 16 -3.73 -7.76 -5.63
C THR A 16 -2.46 -7.27 -4.94
N PHE A 17 -2.09 -7.94 -3.86
CA PHE A 17 -0.82 -7.73 -3.16
C PHE A 17 0.12 -8.87 -3.55
N LYS A 18 1.26 -8.51 -4.13
CA LYS A 18 2.29 -9.47 -4.52
C LYS A 18 3.51 -9.29 -3.64
N PHE A 19 3.76 -10.29 -2.81
CA PHE A 19 4.96 -10.49 -2.01
C PHE A 19 5.98 -11.32 -2.82
N ALA A 20 7.12 -11.67 -2.22
CA ALA A 20 8.21 -12.43 -2.83
C ALA A 20 7.77 -13.52 -3.83
N THR A 21 7.09 -14.56 -3.34
CA THR A 21 6.60 -15.69 -4.15
C THR A 21 5.10 -15.89 -4.05
N LYS A 22 4.41 -15.09 -3.23
CA LYS A 22 2.97 -15.21 -2.97
C LYS A 22 2.23 -13.96 -3.44
N SER A 23 1.14 -14.17 -4.15
CA SER A 23 0.14 -13.14 -4.43
C SER A 23 -1.16 -13.48 -3.71
N CYS A 24 -1.83 -12.47 -3.15
CA CYS A 24 -3.16 -12.63 -2.57
C CYS A 24 -3.98 -11.35 -2.76
N PHE A 25 -5.28 -11.46 -2.61
CA PHE A 25 -6.14 -10.28 -2.61
C PHE A 25 -6.14 -9.61 -1.24
N GLY A 26 -6.40 -8.32 -1.23
CA GLY A 26 -6.51 -7.54 -0.01
C GLY A 26 -6.99 -6.14 -0.29
N LYS A 27 -7.01 -5.31 0.74
CA LYS A 27 -7.37 -3.91 0.65
C LYS A 27 -6.59 -3.10 1.67
N VAL A 28 -6.36 -1.83 1.36
CA VAL A 28 -5.93 -0.87 2.38
C VAL A 28 -7.14 -0.58 3.27
N SER A 29 -7.09 -0.99 4.54
CA SER A 29 -8.21 -0.82 5.48
C SER A 29 -8.30 0.58 6.05
N ALA A 30 -7.15 1.19 6.34
CA ALA A 30 -7.06 2.53 6.90
C ALA A 30 -5.75 3.20 6.46
N ILE A 31 -5.78 4.52 6.36
CA ILE A 31 -4.57 5.34 6.28
C ILE A 31 -4.45 6.04 7.64
N GLU A 32 -3.37 5.76 8.37
CA GLU A 32 -3.13 6.36 9.67
C GLU A 32 -2.76 7.84 9.50
N HIS A 33 -1.77 8.12 8.64
CA HIS A 33 -1.40 9.46 8.24
C HIS A 33 -0.63 9.44 6.91
N LYS A 34 -0.64 10.58 6.22
CA LYS A 34 0.21 10.84 5.06
C LYS A 34 1.54 11.46 5.50
N VAL A 35 2.59 11.21 4.73
CA VAL A 35 3.91 11.79 4.93
C VAL A 35 4.21 12.71 3.75
N ASP A 36 4.43 13.99 4.04
CA ASP A 36 4.88 14.94 3.03
C ASP A 36 6.33 14.63 2.65
N VAL A 37 6.57 14.34 1.37
CA VAL A 37 7.87 13.88 0.86
C VAL A 37 8.96 14.95 0.98
N ASN A 38 8.59 16.22 0.95
CA ASN A 38 9.53 17.34 0.99
C ASN A 38 9.94 17.72 2.42
N THR A 39 9.02 17.55 3.37
CA THR A 39 9.20 18.02 4.76
C THR A 39 9.29 16.91 5.79
N LEU A 40 8.97 15.67 5.39
CA LEU A 40 8.86 14.48 6.26
C LEU A 40 7.83 14.64 7.39
N LYS A 41 6.93 15.63 7.29
CA LYS A 41 5.89 15.86 8.29
C LYS A 41 4.69 14.96 8.02
N GLN A 42 4.16 14.42 9.12
CA GLN A 42 2.90 13.70 9.13
C GLN A 42 1.75 14.70 9.01
N HIS A 43 0.76 14.37 8.19
CA HIS A 43 -0.44 15.17 7.99
C HIS A 43 -1.60 14.29 7.53
N ALA A 44 -2.80 14.89 7.38
CA ALA A 44 -3.99 14.22 6.87
C ALA A 44 -4.28 12.89 7.58
N GLU A 45 -4.44 12.96 8.91
CA GLU A 45 -4.85 11.81 9.72
C GLU A 45 -6.21 11.27 9.24
N ASN A 46 -6.34 9.93 9.23
CA ASN A 46 -7.56 9.24 8.81
C ASN A 46 -8.04 9.60 7.39
N ALA A 47 -7.12 9.85 6.46
CA ALA A 47 -7.47 10.06 5.06
C ALA A 47 -8.13 8.81 4.45
N GLU A 48 -9.06 9.01 3.52
CA GLU A 48 -9.71 7.91 2.80
C GLU A 48 -9.08 7.64 1.42
N THR A 49 -8.21 8.54 0.96
CA THR A 49 -7.57 8.46 -0.36
C THR A 49 -6.08 8.76 -0.32
N LEU A 50 -5.35 8.16 -1.27
CA LEU A 50 -3.93 8.41 -1.53
C LEU A 50 -3.75 8.72 -3.02
N GLU A 51 -3.29 9.93 -3.32
CA GLU A 51 -3.09 10.47 -4.66
C GLU A 51 -1.72 10.07 -5.23
N LEU A 52 -1.52 10.30 -6.53
CA LEU A 52 -0.26 10.01 -7.21
C LEU A 52 0.93 10.69 -6.50
N ASN A 53 1.99 9.91 -6.24
CA ASN A 53 3.22 10.31 -5.53
C ASN A 53 3.04 10.62 -4.03
N GLU A 54 1.89 10.31 -3.44
CA GLU A 54 1.74 10.41 -1.99
C GLU A 54 2.28 9.17 -1.27
N ILE A 55 2.79 9.40 -0.06
CA ILE A 55 3.31 8.37 0.84
C ILE A 55 2.45 8.36 2.08
N ALA A 56 2.10 7.18 2.59
CA ALA A 56 1.34 7.04 3.81
C ALA A 56 1.74 5.83 4.64
N LEU A 57 1.54 5.96 5.96
CA LEU A 57 1.43 4.82 6.86
C LEU A 57 -0.01 4.31 6.77
N ALA A 58 -0.16 3.04 6.43
CA ALA A 58 -1.46 2.46 6.12
C ALA A 58 -1.54 1.02 6.60
N GLU A 59 -2.74 0.62 7.00
CA GLU A 59 -3.07 -0.74 7.36
C GLU A 59 -3.53 -1.52 6.12
N VAL A 60 -3.02 -2.74 5.97
CA VAL A 60 -3.39 -3.64 4.87
C VAL A 60 -4.08 -4.86 5.43
N LEU A 61 -5.29 -5.12 4.95
CA LEU A 61 -6.03 -6.33 5.26
C LEU A 61 -5.93 -7.30 4.08
N LEU A 62 -5.38 -8.48 4.32
CA LEU A 62 -5.22 -9.54 3.33
C LEU A 62 -6.29 -10.61 3.50
N THR A 63 -6.70 -11.21 2.38
CA THR A 63 -7.68 -12.31 2.35
C THR A 63 -7.08 -13.65 2.78
N ASP A 64 -5.76 -13.80 2.64
CA ASP A 64 -5.01 -14.99 3.02
C ASP A 64 -3.95 -14.68 4.07
N LYS A 65 -3.54 -15.70 4.84
CA LYS A 65 -2.35 -15.60 5.68
C LYS A 65 -1.09 -15.49 4.81
N VAL A 66 -0.28 -14.49 5.09
CA VAL A 66 1.02 -14.25 4.46
C VAL A 66 2.07 -14.10 5.56
N ALA A 67 3.18 -14.82 5.43
CA ALA A 67 4.34 -14.58 6.27
C ALA A 67 5.04 -13.33 5.77
N VAL A 68 5.25 -12.36 6.65
CA VAL A 68 5.89 -11.07 6.35
C VAL A 68 6.97 -10.81 7.39
N ASP A 69 8.08 -10.25 6.95
CA ASP A 69 9.14 -9.74 7.82
C ASP A 69 9.11 -8.21 7.78
N GLU A 70 9.77 -7.57 8.75
CA GLU A 70 10.01 -6.14 8.65
C GLU A 70 10.92 -5.84 7.46
N TYR A 71 10.53 -4.87 6.62
CA TYR A 71 11.30 -4.48 5.43
C TYR A 71 12.75 -4.09 5.77
N THR A 72 12.97 -3.43 6.89
CA THR A 72 14.31 -3.03 7.39
C THR A 72 15.17 -4.22 7.78
N SER A 73 14.55 -5.32 8.21
CA SER A 73 15.24 -6.54 8.64
C SER A 73 15.49 -7.50 7.47
N LEU A 74 14.49 -7.74 6.61
CA LEU A 74 14.61 -8.60 5.44
C LEU A 74 13.80 -8.04 4.25
N PRO A 75 14.42 -7.23 3.37
CA PRO A 75 13.72 -6.57 2.27
C PRO A 75 13.03 -7.55 1.30
N GLN A 76 13.56 -8.77 1.14
CA GLN A 76 13.02 -9.74 0.18
C GLN A 76 11.60 -10.19 0.52
N THR A 77 11.27 -10.33 1.80
CA THR A 77 9.97 -10.82 2.30
C THR A 77 9.15 -9.73 2.99
N GLY A 78 9.78 -8.62 3.37
CA GLY A 78 9.10 -7.42 3.88
C GLY A 78 8.64 -6.43 2.81
N ALA A 79 9.08 -6.59 1.56
CA ALA A 79 8.57 -5.82 0.43
C ALA A 79 7.36 -6.49 -0.23
N PHE A 80 6.47 -5.67 -0.78
CA PHE A 80 5.39 -6.08 -1.64
C PHE A 80 5.08 -4.99 -2.65
N ILE A 81 4.34 -5.34 -3.69
CA ILE A 81 3.75 -4.38 -4.63
C ILE A 81 2.23 -4.52 -4.64
N ILE A 82 1.55 -3.43 -4.98
CA ILE A 82 0.11 -3.33 -5.12
C ILE A 82 -0.22 -3.27 -6.62
N ILE A 83 -1.12 -4.14 -7.07
CA ILE A 83 -1.51 -4.27 -8.48
C ILE A 83 -3.03 -4.04 -8.59
N ASP A 84 -3.44 -3.14 -9.47
CA ASP A 84 -4.86 -2.94 -9.78
C ASP A 84 -5.42 -4.16 -10.53
N ARG A 85 -6.56 -4.67 -10.06
CA ARG A 85 -7.15 -5.92 -10.54
C ARG A 85 -7.75 -5.82 -11.95
N HIS A 86 -8.11 -4.64 -12.39
CA HIS A 86 -8.76 -4.44 -13.69
C HIS A 86 -7.74 -4.12 -14.76
N SER A 87 -6.77 -3.25 -14.46
CA SER A 87 -5.75 -2.83 -15.43
C SER A 87 -4.49 -3.69 -15.41
N ASN A 88 -4.27 -4.49 -14.36
CA ASN A 88 -3.02 -5.23 -14.09
C ASN A 88 -1.79 -4.33 -13.98
N VAL A 89 -1.97 -3.03 -13.74
CA VAL A 89 -0.89 -2.06 -13.55
C VAL A 89 -0.43 -2.10 -12.09
N THR A 90 0.90 -2.05 -11.88
CA THR A 90 1.49 -1.83 -10.56
C THR A 90 1.28 -0.39 -10.13
N VAL A 91 0.61 -0.19 -9.01
CA VAL A 91 0.15 1.13 -8.52
C VAL A 91 0.78 1.53 -7.19
N GLY A 92 1.61 0.69 -6.58
CA GLY A 92 2.35 1.00 -5.36
C GLY A 92 3.12 -0.18 -4.81
#